data_AF-A0A2H4ULE9-F1
#
_entry.id   AF-A0A2H4ULE9-F1
#
_cell.length_a   1.000
_cell.length_b   1.000
_cell.length_c   1.000
_cell.angle_alpha   90.00
_cell.angle_beta   90.00
_cell.angle_gamma   90.00
#
_symmetry.space_group_name_H-M   'P 1'
#
loop_
_entity.id
_entity.type
_entity.pdbx_description
1 polymer ?
#
loop_
_entity_poly.entity_id
_entity_poly.type
_entity_poly.pdbx_seq_one_letter_code
_entity_poly.pdbx_strand_id
1 'polypeptide(L)'
;MAALLLRRLAGTHRGRVPLAAAAAVTGGAALFCASSPPTIALMEEKGEDAAAKVALNPDKWLEFKLQEKATVSHNSQLFRFSFDPSTKLGLDVASCLITRAPIGEEVEGGRKFVIRPYTPISDPDSKGYFDLLIKVYPDGKMSQYFASLKPGDVVEVKGPIEKLRYSPNMKKQIGMIAGGTGITPMLQVVRAILKNPDDNTQVSLIYANVSPDDILLKRELDRLASSYPNFKVFYTVDKPS
;
A
#
# COMPACT_ATOMS: atom_id res chain seq x y z
N MET A 1 17.31 -15.80 1.77
CA MET A 1 16.50 -14.95 2.68
C MET A 1 15.35 -14.20 2.00
N ALA A 2 15.49 -13.67 0.77
CA ALA A 2 14.40 -12.96 0.06
C ALA A 2 13.11 -13.80 -0.16
N ALA A 3 13.24 -15.12 -0.41
CA ALA A 3 12.12 -16.03 -0.57
C ALA A 3 11.31 -16.26 0.73
N LEU A 4 11.91 -16.07 1.91
CA LEU A 4 11.22 -16.22 3.20
C LEU A 4 10.32 -15.00 3.50
N LEU A 5 10.77 -13.82 3.10
CA LEU A 5 10.02 -12.55 3.21
C LEU A 5 8.76 -12.56 2.33
N LEU A 6 8.89 -13.02 1.07
CA LEU A 6 7.75 -13.12 0.15
C LEU A 6 6.74 -14.22 0.56
N ARG A 7 7.20 -15.32 1.17
CA ARG A 7 6.31 -16.40 1.64
C ARG A 7 5.44 -16.03 2.84
N ARG A 8 5.87 -15.09 3.69
CA ARG A 8 5.08 -14.61 4.84
C ARG A 8 3.90 -13.71 4.47
N LEU A 9 3.79 -13.27 3.21
CA LEU A 9 2.72 -12.39 2.72
C LEU A 9 1.42 -13.13 2.31
N ALA A 10 1.42 -14.47 2.27
CA ALA A 10 0.33 -15.28 1.71
C ALA A 10 -0.49 -16.04 2.77
N GLY A 11 -0.89 -15.38 3.87
CA GLY A 11 -1.68 -15.99 4.95
C GLY A 11 -3.19 -15.76 4.80
N THR A 12 -3.94 -16.85 4.60
CA THR A 12 -5.40 -16.93 4.49
C THR A 12 -6.13 -16.79 5.84
N HIS A 13 -7.23 -16.02 5.89
CA HIS A 13 -8.18 -16.09 7.01
C HIS A 13 -9.62 -16.28 6.48
N ARG A 14 -10.16 -17.49 6.64
CA ARG A 14 -11.60 -17.80 6.50
C ARG A 14 -12.19 -17.82 7.91
N GLY A 15 -13.21 -17.01 8.15
CA GLY A 15 -14.02 -17.06 9.36
C GLY A 15 -15.43 -16.56 9.06
N ARG A 16 -16.40 -17.48 8.99
CA ARG A 16 -17.84 -17.20 9.01
C ARG A 16 -18.29 -17.05 10.47
N VAL A 17 -19.17 -16.10 10.76
CA VAL A 17 -20.01 -16.07 11.98
C VAL A 17 -21.43 -15.64 11.58
N PRO A 18 -22.50 -16.29 12.10
CA PRO A 18 -23.86 -16.10 11.61
C PRO A 18 -24.65 -15.00 12.34
N LEU A 19 -25.77 -14.67 11.69
CA LEU A 19 -26.85 -13.73 12.02
C LEU A 19 -27.73 -14.23 13.18
N ALA A 20 -28.16 -13.33 14.09
CA ALA A 20 -29.40 -13.48 14.85
C ALA A 20 -29.95 -12.12 15.28
N ALA A 21 -31.26 -11.96 15.16
CA ALA A 21 -32.03 -10.73 15.33
C ALA A 21 -33.03 -10.82 16.50
N ALA A 22 -33.48 -9.63 16.92
CA ALA A 22 -34.82 -9.27 17.42
C ALA A 22 -35.16 -9.34 18.93
N ALA A 23 -35.42 -8.12 19.44
CA ALA A 23 -36.67 -7.61 20.03
C ALA A 23 -37.05 -7.85 21.52
N ALA A 24 -37.03 -6.71 22.25
CA ALA A 24 -38.10 -6.07 23.05
C ALA A 24 -38.80 -6.81 24.21
N VAL A 25 -38.76 -6.21 25.41
CA VAL A 25 -39.88 -6.15 26.36
C VAL A 25 -39.87 -4.79 27.10
N THR A 26 -41.01 -4.10 27.02
CA THR A 26 -41.44 -2.89 27.73
C THR A 26 -41.96 -3.18 29.14
N GLY A 27 -41.77 -2.24 30.09
CA GLY A 27 -42.69 -2.06 31.22
C GLY A 27 -42.11 -1.41 32.48
N GLY A 28 -42.71 -0.29 32.93
CA GLY A 28 -42.74 0.10 34.35
C GLY A 28 -42.37 1.56 34.69
N ALA A 29 -43.39 2.41 34.91
CA ALA A 29 -43.34 3.75 35.50
C ALA A 29 -43.06 3.68 37.04
N ALA A 30 -42.81 4.71 37.86
CA ALA A 30 -42.93 6.17 37.84
C ALA A 30 -42.13 6.74 39.04
N LEU A 31 -41.70 8.01 39.03
CA LEU A 31 -42.06 9.02 40.04
C LEU A 31 -41.42 10.38 39.74
N PHE A 32 -42.24 11.43 39.75
CA PHE A 32 -41.89 12.84 39.62
C PHE A 32 -41.35 13.38 40.95
N CYS A 33 -40.27 14.17 40.91
CA CYS A 33 -40.03 15.27 41.85
C CYS A 33 -39.18 16.35 41.18
N ALA A 34 -39.69 17.58 41.19
CA ALA A 34 -39.14 18.74 40.51
C ALA A 34 -38.06 19.45 41.33
N SER A 35 -36.96 19.87 40.68
CA SER A 35 -36.22 21.09 40.99
C SER A 35 -35.27 21.43 39.83
N SER A 36 -35.40 22.61 39.22
CA SER A 36 -34.43 23.13 38.24
C SER A 36 -33.32 23.88 39.00
N PRO A 37 -32.03 23.61 38.74
CA PRO A 37 -31.20 24.55 37.95
C PRO A 37 -29.96 23.86 37.28
N PRO A 38 -28.99 24.61 36.74
CA PRO A 38 -29.03 25.59 35.66
C PRO A 38 -28.70 24.94 34.30
N THR A 39 -29.03 25.60 33.19
CA THR A 39 -28.58 25.19 31.85
C THR A 39 -27.06 25.37 31.73
N ILE A 40 -26.30 24.35 32.13
CA ILE A 40 -24.98 24.12 31.55
C ILE A 40 -25.25 23.65 30.13
N ALA A 41 -24.86 24.47 29.16
CA ALA A 41 -24.73 24.04 27.79
C ALA A 41 -23.75 22.86 27.78
N LEU A 42 -24.29 21.63 27.83
CA LEU A 42 -23.62 20.45 27.35
C LEU A 42 -23.41 20.71 25.86
N MET A 43 -22.24 21.30 25.56
CA MET A 43 -21.62 21.10 24.26
C MET A 43 -21.58 19.59 24.12
N GLU A 44 -22.45 19.05 23.28
CA GLU A 44 -22.29 17.71 22.78
C GLU A 44 -20.89 17.70 22.15
N GLU A 45 -19.92 17.14 22.88
CA GLU A 45 -18.69 16.64 22.31
C GLU A 45 -19.15 15.67 21.23
N LYS A 46 -19.23 16.22 20.02
CA LYS A 46 -19.51 15.50 18.80
C LYS A 46 -18.40 14.47 18.71
N GLY A 47 -18.69 13.27 19.22
CA GLY A 47 -17.78 12.15 19.21
C GLY A 47 -17.21 12.08 17.82
N GLU A 48 -15.89 12.29 17.72
CA GLU A 48 -15.14 11.88 16.54
C GLU A 48 -15.47 10.41 16.36
N ASP A 49 -16.37 10.16 15.42
CA ASP A 49 -16.56 8.86 14.81
C ASP A 49 -15.16 8.33 14.56
N ALA A 50 -14.77 7.26 15.26
CA ALA A 50 -13.39 6.81 15.37
C ALA A 50 -12.90 6.31 14.01
N ALA A 51 -12.61 7.26 13.11
CA ALA A 51 -12.05 7.01 11.81
C ALA A 51 -10.76 6.25 12.05
N ALA A 52 -10.70 5.02 11.52
CA ALA A 52 -9.58 4.14 11.75
C ALA A 52 -8.27 4.89 11.45
N LYS A 53 -7.47 5.13 12.50
CA LYS A 53 -6.21 5.87 12.39
C LYS A 53 -5.32 5.16 11.37
N VAL A 54 -4.99 5.83 10.27
CA VAL A 54 -4.06 5.33 9.24
C VAL A 54 -2.67 5.94 9.42
N ALA A 55 -1.65 5.29 8.90
CA ALA A 55 -0.26 5.71 9.09
C ALA A 55 0.18 6.87 8.19
N LEU A 56 -0.34 6.95 6.96
CA LEU A 56 -0.02 8.04 6.04
C LEU A 56 -0.80 9.32 6.35
N ASN A 57 -0.20 10.46 6.03
CA ASN A 57 -0.84 11.77 6.07
C ASN A 57 -0.56 12.55 4.76
N PRO A 58 -1.57 13.09 4.07
CA PRO A 58 -1.40 13.70 2.76
C PRO A 58 -0.71 15.08 2.83
N ASP A 59 -0.77 15.73 3.99
CA ASP A 59 -0.29 17.10 4.20
C ASP A 59 1.05 17.15 4.93
N LYS A 60 1.38 16.10 5.70
CA LYS A 60 2.58 16.04 6.55
C LYS A 60 3.57 14.98 6.10
N TRP A 61 4.84 15.32 6.16
CA TRP A 61 5.92 14.34 6.07
C TRP A 61 6.07 13.60 7.39
N LEU A 62 6.04 12.28 7.33
CA LEU A 62 6.18 11.40 8.48
C LEU A 62 7.37 10.46 8.27
N GLU A 63 8.08 10.16 9.34
CA GLU A 63 9.22 9.26 9.31
C GLU A 63 8.78 7.81 9.46
N PHE A 64 9.29 6.94 8.59
CA PHE A 64 9.09 5.51 8.65
C PHE A 64 10.43 4.81 8.77
N LYS A 65 10.54 3.93 9.76
CA LYS A 65 11.78 3.22 10.08
C LYS A 65 11.96 2.01 9.15
N LEU A 66 13.13 1.90 8.53
CA LEU A 66 13.54 0.71 7.79
C LEU A 66 13.72 -0.43 8.78
N GLN A 67 12.86 -1.44 8.69
CA GLN A 67 12.95 -2.65 9.49
C GLN A 67 13.99 -3.61 8.90
N GLU A 68 13.92 -3.85 7.58
CA GLU A 68 14.83 -4.77 6.89
C GLU A 68 14.88 -4.46 5.38
N LYS A 69 15.93 -4.92 4.71
CA LYS A 69 16.03 -4.90 3.25
C LYS A 69 16.60 -6.21 2.71
N ALA A 70 16.23 -6.56 1.48
CA ALA A 70 16.68 -7.78 0.83
C ALA A 70 16.96 -7.57 -0.67
N THR A 71 18.03 -8.18 -1.17
CA THR A 71 18.33 -8.21 -2.61
C THR A 71 17.30 -9.07 -3.35
N VAL A 72 16.75 -8.54 -4.44
CA VAL A 72 15.78 -9.20 -5.32
C VAL A 72 16.40 -9.61 -6.65
N SER A 73 17.21 -8.72 -7.24
CA SER A 73 18.00 -8.99 -8.45
C SER A 73 19.35 -8.26 -8.34
N HIS A 74 20.18 -8.33 -9.39
CA HIS A 74 21.50 -7.69 -9.44
C HIS A 74 21.45 -6.17 -9.16
N ASN A 75 20.32 -5.50 -9.41
CA ASN A 75 20.14 -4.07 -9.20
C ASN A 75 18.79 -3.72 -8.57
N SER A 76 18.09 -4.66 -7.93
CA SER A 76 16.81 -4.37 -7.28
C SER A 76 16.79 -4.90 -5.86
N GLN A 77 16.22 -4.10 -4.95
CA GLN A 77 16.11 -4.40 -3.53
C GLN A 77 14.68 -4.19 -3.04
N LEU A 78 14.28 -5.01 -2.09
CA LEU A 78 13.04 -4.88 -1.34
C LEU A 78 13.35 -4.21 0.00
N PHE A 79 12.60 -3.17 0.34
CA PHE A 79 12.74 -2.41 1.59
C PHE A 79 11.44 -2.50 2.37
N ARG A 80 11.51 -3.00 3.60
CA ARG A 80 10.36 -3.07 4.51
C ARG A 80 10.45 -1.97 5.55
N PHE A 81 9.44 -1.12 5.58
CA PHE A 81 9.31 -0.06 6.57
C PHE A 81 8.21 -0.42 7.57
N SER A 82 8.45 -0.14 8.84
CA SER A 82 7.52 -0.44 9.93
C SER A 82 6.83 0.83 10.46
N PHE A 83 5.60 0.66 10.93
CA PHE A 83 4.83 1.65 11.68
C PHE A 83 3.93 0.94 12.71
N ASP A 84 3.00 1.65 13.35
CA ASP A 84 2.11 1.09 14.36
C ASP A 84 1.43 -0.22 13.87
N PRO A 85 1.66 -1.36 14.55
CA PRO A 85 1.19 -2.68 14.12
C PRO A 85 -0.34 -2.84 14.15
N SER A 86 -1.06 -1.95 14.81
CA SER A 86 -2.52 -1.98 14.89
C SER A 86 -3.21 -1.28 13.71
N THR A 87 -2.49 -0.40 13.01
CA THR A 87 -3.00 0.48 11.95
C THR A 87 -2.67 -0.05 10.55
N LYS A 88 -3.44 0.41 9.55
CA LYS A 88 -3.12 0.21 8.13
C LYS A 88 -2.29 1.39 7.60
N LEU A 89 -1.64 1.19 6.46
CA LEU A 89 -0.88 2.28 5.81
C LEU A 89 -1.79 3.47 5.44
N GLY A 90 -3.02 3.22 5.01
CA GLY A 90 -3.92 4.27 4.50
C GLY A 90 -3.64 4.64 3.04
N LEU A 91 -3.35 3.64 2.21
CA LEU A 91 -3.14 3.81 0.78
C LEU A 91 -4.32 3.20 0.02
N ASP A 92 -4.96 3.96 -0.86
CA ASP A 92 -6.00 3.40 -1.73
C ASP A 92 -5.40 2.60 -2.90
N VAL A 93 -6.23 1.77 -3.54
CA VAL A 93 -5.86 1.08 -4.79
C VAL A 93 -5.60 2.11 -5.89
N ALA A 94 -4.63 1.85 -6.76
CA ALA A 94 -4.17 2.78 -7.80
C ALA A 94 -3.71 4.14 -7.23
N SER A 95 -2.95 4.08 -6.14
CA SER A 95 -2.32 5.23 -5.48
C SER A 95 -0.83 4.99 -5.24
N CYS A 96 -0.10 6.05 -4.92
CA CYS A 96 1.30 5.96 -4.52
C CYS A 96 1.56 6.79 -3.26
N LEU A 97 2.73 6.57 -2.65
CA LEU A 97 3.28 7.48 -1.65
C LEU A 97 4.41 8.30 -2.27
N ILE A 98 4.74 9.42 -1.63
CA ILE A 98 5.87 10.26 -2.01
C ILE A 98 6.93 10.16 -0.91
N THR A 99 8.17 10.01 -1.33
CA THR A 99 9.33 9.97 -0.44
C THR A 99 10.20 11.19 -0.66
N ARG A 100 10.92 11.63 0.37
CA ARG A 100 11.95 12.66 0.24
C ARG A 100 13.23 12.28 0.96
N ALA A 101 14.35 12.77 0.44
CA ALA A 101 15.68 12.58 1.04
C ALA A 101 16.50 13.89 0.94
N PRO A 102 17.28 14.24 1.98
CA PRO A 102 18.11 15.44 2.02
C PRO A 102 19.43 15.21 1.27
N ILE A 103 19.33 14.98 -0.04
CA ILE A 103 20.46 14.67 -0.95
C ILE A 103 20.52 15.62 -2.17
N GLY A 104 19.74 16.71 -2.14
CA GLY A 104 19.84 17.77 -3.14
C GLY A 104 21.03 18.68 -2.87
N GLU A 105 21.22 19.65 -3.77
CA GLU A 105 22.23 20.69 -3.62
C GLU A 105 22.01 21.50 -2.33
N GLU A 106 23.11 21.96 -1.75
CA GLU A 106 23.08 22.92 -0.66
C GLU A 106 22.70 24.30 -1.22
N VAL A 107 21.77 24.95 -0.56
CA VAL A 107 21.27 26.28 -0.89
C VAL A 107 21.33 27.16 0.34
N GLU A 108 21.34 28.47 0.16
CA GLU A 108 21.29 29.40 1.30
C GLU A 108 20.01 29.15 2.12
N GLY A 109 20.17 28.70 3.36
CA GLY A 109 19.06 28.27 4.23
C GLY A 109 18.85 26.75 4.37
N GLY A 110 19.68 25.90 3.75
CA GLY A 110 19.70 24.45 4.05
C GLY A 110 19.94 23.56 2.83
N ARG A 111 19.62 22.26 2.97
CA ARG A 111 19.78 21.29 1.87
C ARG A 111 18.46 21.07 1.13
N LYS A 112 18.50 21.05 -0.20
CA LYS A 112 17.32 20.72 -1.02
C LYS A 112 16.97 19.24 -0.89
N PHE A 113 15.67 18.92 -0.95
CA PHE A 113 15.20 17.54 -0.96
C PHE A 113 15.06 17.01 -2.38
N VAL A 114 15.46 15.76 -2.58
CA VAL A 114 15.06 14.97 -3.76
C VAL A 114 13.77 14.26 -3.39
N ILE A 115 12.74 14.41 -4.23
CA ILE A 115 11.40 13.85 -4.00
C ILE A 115 11.08 12.85 -5.11
N ARG A 116 10.60 11.65 -4.75
CA ARG A 116 10.19 10.63 -5.73
C ARG A 116 8.94 9.85 -5.27
N PRO A 117 8.01 9.55 -6.19
CA PRO A 117 6.88 8.66 -5.91
C PRO A 117 7.33 7.20 -5.90
N TYR A 118 6.71 6.40 -5.04
CA TYR A 118 6.82 4.95 -5.04
C TYR A 118 5.45 4.32 -4.76
N THR A 119 5.11 3.23 -5.44
CA THR A 119 3.93 2.43 -5.11
C THR A 119 4.38 1.21 -4.31
N PRO A 120 3.94 1.07 -3.04
CA PRO A 120 4.20 -0.12 -2.25
C PRO A 120 3.69 -1.39 -2.93
N ILE A 121 4.43 -2.48 -2.73
CA ILE A 121 4.02 -3.82 -3.17
C ILE A 121 3.41 -4.65 -2.03
N SER A 122 3.25 -4.08 -0.83
CA SER A 122 2.44 -4.69 0.23
C SER A 122 0.95 -4.53 -0.07
N ASP A 123 0.12 -5.45 0.43
CA ASP A 123 -1.34 -5.29 0.36
C ASP A 123 -1.75 -4.03 1.16
N PRO A 124 -2.57 -3.11 0.61
CA PRO A 124 -3.08 -1.94 1.33
C PRO A 124 -3.77 -2.23 2.67
N ASP A 125 -4.32 -3.43 2.83
CA ASP A 125 -4.94 -3.89 4.08
C ASP A 125 -3.93 -4.39 5.12
N SER A 126 -2.66 -4.53 4.76
CA SER A 126 -1.59 -4.95 5.67
C SER A 126 -1.43 -3.93 6.79
N LYS A 127 -1.14 -4.44 7.99
CA LYS A 127 -0.93 -3.63 9.19
C LYS A 127 0.53 -3.60 9.60
N GLY A 128 0.98 -2.46 10.11
CA GLY A 128 2.30 -2.29 10.72
C GLY A 128 3.50 -2.22 9.78
N TYR A 129 3.33 -2.47 8.49
CA TYR A 129 4.44 -2.36 7.54
C TYR A 129 3.99 -2.03 6.11
N PHE A 130 4.94 -1.55 5.32
CA PHE A 130 4.82 -1.51 3.87
C PHE A 130 6.15 -1.85 3.20
N ASP A 131 6.06 -2.39 1.99
CA ASP A 131 7.22 -2.87 1.24
C ASP A 131 7.42 -2.06 -0.05
N LEU A 132 8.61 -1.52 -0.27
CA LEU A 132 9.00 -0.85 -1.52
C LEU A 132 9.98 -1.72 -2.31
N LEU A 133 9.65 -2.00 -3.57
CA LEU A 133 10.54 -2.66 -4.52
C LEU A 133 11.21 -1.60 -5.40
N ILE A 134 12.52 -1.42 -5.23
CA ILE A 134 13.27 -0.32 -5.85
C ILE A 134 14.44 -0.88 -6.66
N LYS A 135 14.52 -0.46 -7.93
CA LYS A 135 15.70 -0.66 -8.77
C LYS A 135 16.72 0.45 -8.46
N VAL A 136 17.95 0.06 -8.21
CA VAL A 136 19.09 0.91 -7.91
C VAL A 136 19.82 1.25 -9.21
N TYR A 137 19.76 2.53 -9.58
CA TYR A 137 20.45 3.05 -10.76
C TYR A 137 21.77 3.69 -10.32
N PRO A 138 22.89 3.46 -11.04
CA PRO A 138 24.19 4.06 -10.73
C PRO A 138 24.10 5.56 -10.46
N ASP A 139 23.46 6.32 -11.35
CA ASP A 139 23.33 7.77 -11.26
C ASP A 139 22.03 8.24 -10.56
N GLY A 140 21.26 7.31 -10.00
CA GLY A 140 19.96 7.59 -9.42
C GLY A 140 20.06 8.14 -8.00
N LYS A 141 19.95 9.46 -7.81
CA LYS A 141 20.02 10.13 -6.49
C LYS A 141 19.19 9.40 -5.40
N MET A 142 17.88 9.29 -5.61
CA MET A 142 16.99 8.67 -4.61
C MET A 142 17.23 7.15 -4.46
N SER A 143 17.47 6.43 -5.56
CA SER A 143 17.66 4.98 -5.48
C SER A 143 18.98 4.61 -4.78
N GLN A 144 20.03 5.42 -4.95
CA GLN A 144 21.28 5.29 -4.21
C GLN A 144 21.09 5.61 -2.72
N TYR A 145 20.29 6.63 -2.40
CA TYR A 145 19.90 6.90 -1.02
C TYR A 145 19.23 5.69 -0.37
N PHE A 146 18.22 5.10 -1.00
CA PHE A 146 17.61 3.85 -0.52
C PHE A 146 18.63 2.73 -0.36
N ALA A 147 19.50 2.52 -1.34
CA ALA A 147 20.55 1.50 -1.28
C ALA A 147 21.49 1.69 -0.08
N SER A 148 21.75 2.93 0.33
CA SER A 148 22.62 3.26 1.47
C SER A 148 21.98 3.01 2.84
N LEU A 149 20.65 3.00 2.94
CA LEU A 149 19.93 2.83 4.20
C LEU A 149 20.25 1.49 4.88
N LYS A 150 20.33 1.52 6.20
CA LYS A 150 20.50 0.36 7.08
C LYS A 150 19.25 0.16 7.94
N PRO A 151 18.93 -1.07 8.37
CA PRO A 151 17.91 -1.28 9.38
C PRO A 151 18.11 -0.35 10.57
N GLY A 152 17.07 0.40 10.95
CA GLY A 152 17.19 1.46 11.94
C GLY A 152 17.00 2.87 11.36
N ASP A 153 17.44 3.10 10.13
CA ASP A 153 17.34 4.39 9.47
C ASP A 153 15.89 4.72 9.11
N VAL A 154 15.62 5.99 8.81
CA VAL A 154 14.28 6.46 8.45
C VAL A 154 14.21 7.00 7.03
N VAL A 155 13.03 6.93 6.44
CA VAL A 155 12.66 7.70 5.25
C VAL A 155 11.44 8.55 5.55
N GLU A 156 11.44 9.78 5.04
CA GLU A 156 10.29 10.67 5.16
C GLU A 156 9.31 10.40 4.02
N VAL A 157 8.05 10.19 4.38
CA VAL A 157 6.96 9.81 3.49
C VAL A 157 5.77 10.73 3.67
N LYS A 158 5.10 11.05 2.55
CA LYS A 158 3.82 11.75 2.52
C LYS A 158 2.86 11.05 1.56
N GLY A 159 1.58 11.03 1.87
CA GLY A 159 0.56 10.39 1.03
C GLY A 159 -0.73 10.09 1.79
N PRO A 160 -1.68 9.36 1.21
CA PRO A 160 -1.65 8.81 -0.15
C PRO A 160 -1.72 9.90 -1.23
N ILE A 161 -1.20 9.59 -2.41
CA ILE A 161 -1.48 10.34 -3.64
C ILE A 161 -2.33 9.46 -4.54
N GLU A 162 -3.64 9.74 -4.56
CA GLU A 162 -4.58 9.07 -5.46
C GLU A 162 -4.21 9.39 -6.92
N LYS A 163 -4.07 8.35 -7.75
CA LYS A 163 -3.84 8.52 -9.21
C LYS A 163 -5.10 8.20 -9.99
N LEU A 164 -5.82 7.18 -9.56
CA LEU A 164 -7.09 6.77 -10.11
C LEU A 164 -7.91 6.16 -8.98
N ARG A 165 -9.13 6.66 -8.78
CA ARG A 165 -10.08 5.98 -7.90
C ARG A 165 -10.61 4.72 -8.58
N TYR A 166 -10.05 3.57 -8.21
CA TYR A 166 -10.52 2.27 -8.69
C TYR A 166 -11.79 1.84 -7.95
N SER A 167 -12.77 1.30 -8.67
CA SER A 167 -13.92 0.61 -8.08
C SER A 167 -14.18 -0.73 -8.80
N PRO A 168 -14.67 -1.76 -8.08
CA PRO A 168 -14.89 -3.07 -8.68
C PRO A 168 -15.80 -3.01 -9.90
N ASN A 169 -15.47 -3.76 -10.95
CA ASN A 169 -16.21 -3.79 -12.22
C ASN A 169 -16.35 -2.42 -12.92
N MET A 170 -15.57 -1.38 -12.57
CA MET A 170 -15.69 -0.07 -13.23
C MET A 170 -15.42 -0.12 -14.73
N LYS A 171 -14.67 -1.13 -15.19
CA LYS A 171 -14.42 -1.46 -16.59
C LYS A 171 -14.54 -2.97 -16.75
N LYS A 172 -15.04 -3.41 -17.91
CA LYS A 172 -15.10 -4.84 -18.24
C LYS A 172 -13.70 -5.44 -18.48
N GLN A 173 -12.81 -4.65 -19.08
CA GLN A 173 -11.45 -5.05 -19.44
C GLN A 173 -10.47 -3.91 -19.17
N ILE A 174 -9.27 -4.25 -18.69
CA ILE A 174 -8.15 -3.33 -18.46
C ILE A 174 -6.91 -3.89 -19.15
N GLY A 175 -6.37 -3.12 -20.09
CA GLY A 175 -5.03 -3.34 -20.66
C GLY A 175 -3.99 -2.57 -19.87
N MET A 176 -2.89 -3.23 -19.51
CA MET A 176 -1.78 -2.65 -18.75
C MET A 176 -0.48 -2.81 -19.54
N ILE A 177 0.36 -1.78 -19.51
CA ILE A 177 1.72 -1.81 -20.06
C ILE A 177 2.67 -1.34 -18.97
N ALA A 178 3.63 -2.19 -18.61
CA ALA A 178 4.65 -1.87 -17.62
C ALA A 178 6.05 -2.10 -18.16
N GLY A 179 7.01 -1.33 -17.63
CA GLY A 179 8.43 -1.51 -17.88
C GLY A 179 9.22 -1.46 -16.57
N GLY A 180 10.11 -2.44 -16.33
CA GLY A 180 10.96 -2.45 -15.12
C GLY A 180 10.15 -2.32 -13.82
N THR A 181 10.45 -1.31 -13.00
CA THR A 181 9.72 -1.04 -11.73
C THR A 181 8.31 -0.48 -11.93
N GLY A 182 7.91 -0.14 -13.16
CA GLY A 182 6.53 0.25 -13.48
C GLY A 182 5.50 -0.86 -13.23
N ILE A 183 5.95 -2.08 -12.90
CA ILE A 183 5.08 -3.18 -12.47
C ILE A 183 4.37 -2.92 -11.14
N THR A 184 4.94 -2.11 -10.24
CA THR A 184 4.41 -1.93 -8.88
C THR A 184 3.00 -1.33 -8.82
N PRO A 185 2.65 -0.24 -9.56
CA PRO A 185 1.26 0.21 -9.62
C PRO A 185 0.33 -0.79 -10.29
N MET A 186 0.79 -1.52 -11.32
CA MET A 186 -0.04 -2.51 -12.00
C MET A 186 -0.40 -3.67 -11.07
N LEU A 187 0.58 -4.16 -10.30
CA LEU A 187 0.38 -5.25 -9.35
C LEU A 187 -0.62 -4.86 -8.24
N GLN A 188 -0.60 -3.61 -7.79
CA GLN A 188 -1.55 -3.11 -6.80
C GLN A 188 -2.99 -3.26 -7.31
N VAL A 189 -3.26 -2.86 -8.56
CA VAL A 189 -4.58 -2.97 -9.19
C VAL A 189 -4.95 -4.43 -9.47
N VAL A 190 -4.02 -5.21 -10.04
CA VAL A 190 -4.23 -6.64 -10.32
C VAL A 190 -4.63 -7.38 -9.05
N ARG A 191 -3.89 -7.21 -7.94
CA ARG A 191 -4.21 -7.90 -6.69
C ARG A 191 -5.56 -7.44 -6.11
N ALA A 192 -5.90 -6.16 -6.21
CA ALA A 192 -7.19 -5.66 -5.75
C ALA A 192 -8.36 -6.32 -6.49
N ILE A 193 -8.25 -6.42 -7.82
CA ILE A 193 -9.24 -7.12 -8.67
C ILE A 193 -9.33 -8.59 -8.29
N LEU A 194 -8.19 -9.30 -8.28
CA LEU A 194 -8.17 -10.75 -8.07
C LEU A 194 -8.53 -11.19 -6.64
N LYS A 195 -8.35 -10.31 -5.64
CA LYS A 195 -8.74 -10.55 -4.25
C LYS A 195 -10.25 -10.43 -4.04
N ASN A 196 -10.94 -9.66 -4.87
CA ASN A 196 -12.38 -9.43 -4.76
C ASN A 196 -13.18 -10.44 -5.61
N PRO A 197 -13.93 -11.39 -5.00
CA PRO A 197 -14.70 -12.37 -5.75
C PRO A 197 -15.84 -11.76 -6.57
N ASP A 198 -16.28 -10.54 -6.23
CA ASP A 198 -17.35 -9.84 -6.94
C ASP A 198 -16.83 -8.97 -8.10
N ASP A 199 -15.51 -8.92 -8.30
CA ASP A 199 -14.88 -8.15 -9.37
C ASP A 199 -14.53 -9.03 -10.57
N ASN A 200 -15.33 -8.90 -11.62
CA ASN A 200 -15.23 -9.70 -12.84
C ASN A 200 -14.38 -9.04 -13.93
N THR A 201 -13.63 -7.98 -13.58
CA THR A 201 -12.76 -7.25 -14.51
C THR A 201 -11.72 -8.20 -15.11
N GLN A 202 -11.60 -8.17 -16.45
CA GLN A 202 -10.56 -8.89 -17.18
C GLN A 202 -9.31 -8.02 -17.28
N VAL A 203 -8.13 -8.57 -17.00
CA VAL A 203 -6.87 -7.82 -17.00
C VAL A 203 -5.85 -8.50 -17.90
N SER A 204 -5.26 -7.71 -18.81
CA SER A 204 -4.13 -8.15 -19.64
C SER A 204 -2.94 -7.22 -19.44
N LEU A 205 -1.79 -7.78 -19.10
CA LEU A 205 -0.55 -7.06 -18.82
C LEU A 205 0.51 -7.39 -19.86
N ILE A 206 1.04 -6.39 -20.55
CA ILE A 206 2.31 -6.47 -21.28
C ILE A 206 3.41 -5.96 -20.36
N TYR A 207 4.40 -6.78 -20.07
CA TYR A 207 5.50 -6.43 -19.18
C TYR A 207 6.85 -6.53 -19.89
N ALA A 208 7.49 -5.36 -20.09
CA ALA A 208 8.73 -5.21 -20.83
C ALA A 208 9.94 -4.98 -19.91
N ASN A 209 11.04 -5.68 -20.18
CA ASN A 209 12.29 -5.56 -19.42
C ASN A 209 13.51 -5.62 -20.36
N VAL A 210 14.70 -5.29 -19.86
CA VAL A 210 15.92 -5.37 -20.70
C VAL A 210 16.32 -6.82 -20.94
N SER A 211 16.40 -7.63 -19.88
CA SER A 211 16.73 -9.05 -19.95
C SER A 211 15.72 -9.89 -19.16
N PRO A 212 15.70 -11.23 -19.34
CA PRO A 212 14.87 -12.11 -18.50
C PRO A 212 15.12 -11.96 -16.99
N ASP A 213 16.37 -11.67 -16.60
CA ASP A 213 16.76 -11.48 -15.20
C ASP A 213 16.27 -10.15 -14.60
N ASP A 214 15.85 -9.21 -15.45
CA ASP A 214 15.24 -7.95 -15.02
C ASP A 214 13.73 -8.07 -14.74
N ILE A 215 13.09 -9.22 -15.03
CA ILE A 215 11.65 -9.40 -14.84
C ILE A 215 11.34 -9.56 -13.34
N LEU A 216 11.02 -8.45 -12.69
CA LEU A 216 10.68 -8.41 -11.28
C LEU A 216 9.34 -9.11 -11.02
N LEU A 217 9.25 -9.82 -9.89
CA LEU A 217 8.03 -10.50 -9.43
C LEU A 217 7.47 -11.56 -10.42
N LYS A 218 8.27 -12.03 -11.38
CA LYS A 218 7.85 -13.01 -12.40
C LYS A 218 7.11 -14.22 -11.82
N ARG A 219 7.69 -14.86 -10.80
CA ARG A 219 7.09 -16.04 -10.15
C ARG A 219 5.71 -15.75 -9.56
N GLU A 220 5.51 -14.55 -9.02
CA GLU A 220 4.21 -14.16 -8.48
C GLU A 220 3.20 -13.91 -9.60
N LEU A 221 3.60 -13.17 -10.63
CA LEU A 221 2.75 -12.89 -11.80
C LEU A 221 2.33 -14.18 -12.50
N ASP A 222 3.25 -15.13 -12.70
CA ASP A 222 2.97 -16.45 -13.27
C ASP A 222 1.96 -17.22 -12.40
N ARG A 223 2.15 -17.19 -11.07
CA ARG A 223 1.20 -17.83 -10.14
C ARG A 223 -0.19 -17.19 -10.25
N LEU A 224 -0.28 -15.87 -10.24
CA LEU A 224 -1.56 -15.15 -10.38
C LEU A 224 -2.24 -15.52 -11.71
N ALA A 225 -1.53 -15.47 -12.82
CA ALA A 225 -2.08 -15.80 -14.14
C ALA A 225 -2.54 -17.27 -14.24
N SER A 226 -1.85 -18.19 -13.55
CA SER A 226 -2.28 -19.61 -13.49
C SER A 226 -3.50 -19.84 -12.61
N SER A 227 -3.69 -19.03 -11.57
CA SER A 227 -4.74 -19.22 -10.56
C SER A 227 -6.03 -18.49 -10.88
N TYR A 228 -5.95 -17.43 -11.70
CA TYR A 228 -7.08 -16.55 -11.99
C TYR A 228 -7.28 -16.42 -13.50
N PRO A 229 -8.37 -16.97 -14.07
CA PRO A 229 -8.59 -16.97 -15.51
C PRO A 229 -8.81 -15.57 -16.10
N ASN A 230 -9.17 -14.60 -15.26
CA ASN A 230 -9.38 -13.20 -15.64
C ASN A 230 -8.10 -12.35 -15.61
N PHE A 231 -6.92 -12.94 -15.37
CA PHE A 231 -5.63 -12.25 -15.48
C PHE A 231 -4.69 -12.95 -16.46
N LYS A 232 -4.18 -12.19 -17.43
CA LYS A 232 -3.18 -12.64 -18.40
C LYS A 232 -1.95 -11.73 -18.34
N VAL A 233 -0.77 -12.33 -18.45
CA VAL A 233 0.50 -11.60 -18.52
C VAL A 233 1.30 -12.08 -19.73
N PHE A 234 1.88 -11.12 -20.44
CA PHE A 234 2.73 -11.31 -21.60
C PHE A 234 4.05 -10.60 -21.34
N TYR A 235 5.15 -11.34 -21.41
CA TYR A 235 6.49 -10.80 -21.19
C TYR A 235 7.16 -10.48 -22.52
N THR A 236 7.92 -9.40 -22.55
CA THR A 236 8.86 -9.10 -23.64
C THR A 236 10.18 -8.60 -23.07
N VAL A 237 11.27 -8.88 -23.77
CA VAL A 237 12.61 -8.44 -23.37
C VAL A 237 13.40 -7.92 -24.56
N ASP A 238 14.19 -6.87 -24.34
CA ASP A 238 15.05 -6.29 -25.38
C ASP A 238 16.22 -7.22 -25.75
N LYS A 239 16.77 -7.92 -24.74
CA LYS A 239 17.91 -8.85 -24.84
C LYS A 239 17.50 -10.24 -24.34
N PRO A 240 17.02 -11.13 -25.22
CA PRO A 240 16.50 -12.44 -24.81
C PRO A 240 17.58 -13.47 -24.41
N SER A 241 18.83 -13.27 -24.81
CA SER A 241 20.00 -14.11 -24.50
C SER A 241 21.29 -13.42 -24.89
#